data_AF-A0A6I2XEU2-F1
#
_entry.id   AF-A0A6I2XEU2-F1
#
_cell.length_a   1.000
_cell.length_b   1.000
_cell.length_c   1.000
_cell.angle_alpha   90.00
_cell.angle_beta   90.00
_cell.angle_gamma   90.00
#
_symmetry.space_group_name_H-M   'P 1'
#
loop_
_entity.id
_entity.type
_entity.pdbx_description
1 polymer ?
#
loop_
_entity_poly.entity_id
_entity_poly.type
_entity_poly.pdbx_seq_one_letter_code
_entity_poly.pdbx_strand_id
1 'polypeptide(L)' 'MKIGVAGSVGRDHLMTFPGKFTDSLVAGSLEKVSLSFLVDALDVRRGGCAANIAFGMG' A
#
# COMPACT_ATOMS: atom_id res chain seq x y z
N MET A 1 -17.38 12.06 -23.81
CA MET A 1 -16.49 13.10 -23.26
C MET A 1 -15.11 12.49 -23.06
N LYS A 2 -14.02 13.14 -23.45
CA LYS A 2 -12.65 12.62 -23.22
C LYS A 2 -12.07 13.26 -21.96
N ILE A 3 -11.56 12.45 -21.04
CA ILE A 3 -10.98 12.90 -19.77
C ILE A 3 -9.53 12.44 -19.72
N GLY A 4 -8.60 13.34 -19.43
CA GLY A 4 -7.20 13.01 -19.15
C GLY A 4 -7.00 12.79 -17.65
N VAL A 5 -6.42 11.67 -17.26
CA VAL A 5 -6.11 11.35 -15.86
C VAL A 5 -4.60 11.35 -15.68
N ALA A 6 -4.08 12.32 -14.93
CA ALA A 6 -2.67 12.43 -14.60
C ALA A 6 -2.41 11.89 -13.18
N GLY A 7 -1.30 11.15 -13.00
CA GLY A 7 -0.92 10.57 -11.72
C GLY A 7 -0.05 9.33 -11.90
N SER A 8 0.17 8.59 -10.81
CA SER A 8 1.06 7.43 -10.81
C SER A 8 0.50 6.24 -11.58
N VAL A 9 1.42 5.47 -12.16
CA VAL A 9 1.19 4.15 -12.76
C VAL A 9 2.28 3.24 -12.20
N GLY A 10 1.89 2.08 -11.69
CA GLY A 10 2.84 1.21 -11.00
C GLY A 10 2.38 -0.23 -10.84
N ARG A 11 3.19 -0.99 -10.09
CA ARG A 11 2.82 -2.30 -9.58
C ARG A 11 2.75 -2.24 -8.07
N ASP A 12 1.61 -2.64 -7.53
CA ASP A 12 1.35 -2.63 -6.10
C ASP A 12 1.72 -4.00 -5.55
N HIS A 13 2.73 -4.06 -4.67
CA HIS A 13 3.06 -5.25 -3.88
C HIS A 13 2.30 -5.16 -2.57
N LEU A 14 1.13 -5.78 -2.53
CA LEU A 14 0.20 -5.71 -1.42
C LEU A 14 0.44 -6.88 -0.47
N MET A 15 0.71 -6.58 0.80
CA MET A 15 0.87 -7.56 1.86
C MET A 15 -0.07 -7.24 3.02
N THR A 16 -0.70 -8.25 3.61
CA THR A 16 -1.60 -8.08 4.76
C THR A 16 -0.98 -8.66 6.01
N PHE A 17 -0.82 -7.81 7.02
CA PHE A 17 -0.44 -8.19 8.37
C PHE A 17 -1.74 -8.35 9.20
N PRO A 18 -2.01 -9.52 9.81
CA PRO A 18 -3.27 -9.78 10.52
C PRO A 18 -3.38 -9.07 11.88
N GLY A 19 -2.32 -8.41 12.35
CA GLY A 19 -2.30 -7.62 13.59
C GLY A 19 -2.45 -6.12 13.38
N LYS A 20 -2.30 -5.34 14.45
CA LYS A 20 -2.21 -3.87 14.38
C LYS A 20 -0.77 -3.43 14.52
N PHE A 21 -0.32 -2.51 13.66
CA PHE A 21 1.04 -1.96 13.77
C PHE A 21 1.29 -1.25 15.11
N THR A 22 0.26 -0.65 15.71
CA THR A 22 0.34 0.01 17.02
C THR A 22 0.81 -0.90 18.14
N ASP A 23 0.52 -2.20 18.05
CA ASP A 23 0.84 -3.17 19.09
C ASP A 23 2.33 -3.54 19.08
N SER A 24 3.05 -3.19 18.00
CA SER A 24 4.49 -3.41 17.83
C SER A 24 5.33 -2.15 18.08
N LEU A 25 4.70 -1.00 18.32
CA LEU A 25 5.38 0.27 18.54
C LEU A 25 5.50 0.58 20.04
N VAL A 26 6.71 0.94 20.47
CA VAL A 26 6.97 1.35 21.86
C VAL A 26 7.02 2.87 21.92
N ALA A 27 6.10 3.46 22.69
CA ALA A 27 6.05 4.92 22.89
C ALA A 27 7.36 5.41 23.55
N GLY A 28 7.92 6.50 23.01
CA GLY A 28 9.16 7.08 23.51
C GLY A 28 10.46 6.44 22.98
N SER A 29 10.38 5.48 22.06
CA SER A 29 11.55 4.86 21.40
C SER A 29 11.42 4.87 19.88
N LEU A 30 10.95 5.98 19.31
CA LEU A 30 10.73 6.11 17.86
C LEU A 30 11.98 6.52 17.09
N GLU A 31 13.03 7.02 17.75
CA GLU A 31 14.29 7.37 17.08
C GLU A 31 15.02 6.14 16.50
N LYS A 32 14.76 4.95 17.05
CA LYS A 32 15.34 3.70 16.59
C LYS A 32 14.34 2.55 16.72
N VAL A 33 13.63 2.28 15.63
CA VAL A 33 12.59 1.24 15.59
C VAL A 33 13.15 -0.04 14.92
N SER A 34 12.86 -1.20 15.51
CA SER A 34 13.15 -2.52 14.93
C SER A 34 11.85 -3.31 14.79
N LEU A 35 11.34 -3.43 13.57
CA LEU A 35 10.06 -4.08 13.27
C LEU A 35 10.26 -5.24 12.31
N SER A 36 9.56 -6.35 12.57
CA SER A 36 9.47 -7.49 11.66
C SER A 36 8.04 -8.00 11.69
N PHE A 37 7.38 -8.02 10.54
CA PHE A 37 5.98 -8.41 10.41
C PHE A 37 5.90 -9.69 9.60
N LEU A 38 5.32 -10.73 10.19
CA LEU A 38 4.93 -11.93 9.47
C LEU A 38 3.61 -11.65 8.74
N VAL A 39 3.65 -11.68 7.42
CA VAL A 39 2.48 -11.45 6.56
C VAL A 39 1.92 -12.78 6.06
N ASP A 40 0.60 -12.86 5.91
CA ASP A 40 -0.05 -14.10 5.50
C ASP A 40 0.00 -14.33 3.99
N ALA A 41 0.09 -13.25 3.20
CA ALA A 41 0.11 -13.29 1.75
C ALA A 41 0.83 -12.08 1.13
N LEU A 42 1.27 -12.27 -0.12
CA LEU A 42 1.73 -11.23 -1.03
C LEU A 42 0.93 -11.32 -2.33
N ASP A 43 0.33 -10.21 -2.75
CA ASP A 43 -0.35 -10.06 -4.04
C ASP A 43 0.31 -8.93 -4.84
N VAL A 44 0.60 -9.17 -6.12
CA VAL A 44 1.19 -8.17 -7.00
C VAL A 44 0.19 -7.77 -8.07
N ARG A 45 -0.30 -6.54 -7.98
CA ARG A 45 -1.35 -6.01 -8.87
C ARG A 45 -0.85 -4.89 -9.75
N ARG A 46 -1.54 -4.66 -10.87
CA ARG A 46 -1.43 -3.38 -11.58
C ARG A 46 -2.06 -2.31 -10.71
N GLY A 47 -1.37 -1.19 -10.56
CA GLY A 47 -1.76 -0.14 -9.65
C GLY A 47 -1.31 1.24 -10.11
N GLY A 48 -1.26 2.16 -9.16
CA GLY A 48 -1.07 3.58 -9.41
C GLY A 48 -2.40 4.33 -9.59
N CYS A 49 -2.49 5.52 -8.98
CA CYS A 49 -3.74 6.26 -8.87
C CYS A 49 -4.35 6.58 -10.23
N ALA A 50 -3.55 7.01 -11.21
CA ALA A 50 -4.08 7.35 -12.53
C ALA A 50 -4.59 6.12 -13.27
N ALA A 51 -3.85 5.01 -13.23
CA ALA A 51 -4.27 3.77 -13.85
C ALA A 51 -5.55 3.21 -13.20
N ASN A 52 -5.65 3.26 -11.87
CA ASN A 52 -6.82 2.78 -11.13
C ASN A 52 -8.05 3.64 -11.41
N ILE A 53 -7.91 4.98 -11.39
CA ILE A 53 -9.01 5.90 -11.72
C ILE A 53 -9.46 5.69 -13.16
N ALA A 54 -8.52 5.68 -14.12
CA ALA A 54 -8.84 5.47 -15.53
C ALA A 54 -9.52 4.12 -15.78
N PHE A 55 -9.05 3.04 -15.14
CA PHE A 55 -9.66 1.71 -15.25
C PHE A 55 -11.08 1.67 -14.67
N GLY A 56 -11.35 2.39 -13.58
CA GLY A 56 -12.67 2.46 -12.94
C GLY A 56 -13.71 3.28 -13.71
N MET A 57 -13.31 4.03 -14.75
CA MET A 57 -14.19 4.87 -15.56
C MET A 57 -14.93 4.10 -16.68
N GLY A 58 -14.61 2.82 -16.90
CA GLY A 58 -15.15 2.00 -17.99
C GLY A 58 -14.49 2.26 -19.34
#